data_AF-A0A7X9HDI2-F1
#
_entry.id   AF-A0A7X9HDI2-F1
#
_cell.length_a   1.000
_cell.length_b   1.000
_cell.length_c   1.000
_cell.angle_alpha   90.00
_cell.angle_beta   90.00
_cell.angle_gamma   90.00
#
_symmetry.space_group_name_H-M   'P 1'
#
loop_
_entity.id
_entity.type
_entity.pdbx_description
1 polymer ?
#
loop_
_entity_poly.entity_id
_entity_poly.type
_entity_poly.pdbx_seq_one_letter_code
_entity_poly.pdbx_strand_id
1 'polypeptide(L)'
;MRQRKQYIINKKFQLKTTFSVIAIVFVIVAIIIAAIGVNAAANNKRLIHIIQIQDNIVEALIAYSQSPHDSDQKLAIQNIANDHVNNINTIKKIIELNNILLIIIIAFVILQGIILYFVLIRKTHKIAGPIYVMSNYFNDIIKGNIPNPRPLRKNDELQDFYELFVKMVDAIRSRQE
;
A
#
# COMPACT_ATOMS: atom_id res chain seq x y z
N MET A 1 -37.94 0.24 -3.32
CA MET A 1 -37.15 -1.01 -3.21
C MET A 1 -36.04 -0.84 -2.17
N ARG A 2 -36.12 -1.46 -0.99
CA ARG A 2 -35.09 -1.36 0.05
C ARG A 2 -33.75 -1.87 -0.51
N GLN A 3 -32.74 -1.01 -0.55
CA GLN A 3 -31.37 -1.39 -0.94
C GLN A 3 -30.94 -2.61 -0.10
N ARG A 4 -30.50 -3.69 -0.75
CA ARG A 4 -30.00 -4.88 -0.04
C ARG A 4 -28.62 -4.54 0.53
N LYS A 5 -28.58 -4.18 1.82
CA LYS A 5 -27.41 -3.55 2.49
C LYS A 5 -26.29 -4.51 2.92
N GLN A 6 -26.43 -5.82 2.72
CA GLN A 6 -25.42 -6.77 3.20
C GLN A 6 -24.34 -7.02 2.14
N TYR A 7 -23.14 -6.49 2.38
CA TYR A 7 -21.95 -6.64 1.51
C TYR A 7 -21.17 -7.94 1.74
N ILE A 8 -21.38 -8.59 2.88
CA ILE A 8 -20.74 -9.86 3.21
C ILE A 8 -21.81 -10.95 3.18
N ILE A 9 -21.84 -11.69 2.08
CA ILE A 9 -22.77 -12.79 1.84
C ILE A 9 -22.06 -14.11 2.13
N ASN A 10 -20.89 -14.33 1.52
CA ASN A 10 -20.09 -15.53 1.74
C ASN A 10 -18.80 -15.15 2.48
N LYS A 11 -18.87 -15.08 3.81
CA LYS A 11 -17.75 -14.73 4.70
C LYS A 11 -16.50 -15.56 4.40
N LYS A 12 -16.68 -16.88 4.23
CA LYS A 12 -15.58 -17.83 4.01
C LYS A 12 -14.83 -17.51 2.71
N PHE A 13 -15.54 -17.29 1.60
CA PHE A 13 -14.91 -16.94 0.33
C PHE A 13 -14.33 -15.52 0.34
N GLN A 14 -15.14 -14.52 0.72
CA GLN A 14 -14.78 -13.11 0.61
C GLN A 14 -13.58 -12.77 1.52
N LEU A 15 -13.59 -13.20 2.78
CA LEU A 15 -12.50 -12.92 3.71
C LEU A 15 -11.24 -13.72 3.37
N LYS A 16 -11.37 -15.01 3.02
CA LYS A 16 -10.21 -15.83 2.62
C LYS A 16 -9.47 -15.21 1.44
N THR A 17 -10.19 -14.85 0.38
CA THR A 17 -9.59 -14.23 -0.81
C THR A 17 -9.02 -12.86 -0.47
N THR A 18 -9.76 -12.03 0.27
CA THR A 18 -9.31 -10.68 0.63
C THR A 18 -8.03 -10.71 1.46
N PHE A 19 -7.99 -11.48 2.56
CA PHE A 19 -6.80 -11.58 3.41
C PHE A 19 -5.63 -12.27 2.72
N SER A 20 -5.88 -13.27 1.86
CA SER A 20 -4.81 -13.91 1.10
C SER A 20 -4.12 -12.94 0.15
N VAL A 21 -4.88 -12.12 -0.58
CA VAL A 21 -4.31 -11.12 -1.49
C VAL A 21 -3.59 -10.02 -0.71
N ILE A 22 -4.21 -9.51 0.36
CA ILE A 22 -3.58 -8.51 1.22
C ILE A 22 -2.27 -9.04 1.80
N ALA A 23 -2.23 -10.26 2.33
CA ALA A 23 -1.02 -10.84 2.90
C ALA A 23 0.14 -10.88 1.89
N ILE A 24 -0.12 -11.33 0.66
CA ILE A 24 0.90 -11.38 -0.41
C ILE A 24 1.42 -9.96 -0.71
N VAL A 25 0.52 -8.99 -0.85
CA VAL A 25 0.91 -7.59 -1.11
C VAL A 25 1.76 -7.03 0.03
N PHE A 26 1.38 -7.27 1.28
CA PHE A 26 2.12 -6.80 2.45
C PHE A 26 3.50 -7.46 2.57
N VAL A 27 3.66 -8.73 2.20
CA VAL A 27 4.98 -9.38 2.16
C VAL A 27 5.90 -8.70 1.14
N ILE A 28 5.41 -8.44 -0.07
CA ILE A 28 6.19 -7.77 -1.12
C ILE A 28 6.58 -6.36 -0.66
N VAL A 29 5.61 -5.61 -0.12
CA VAL A 29 5.85 -4.24 0.36
C VAL A 29 6.81 -4.22 1.55
N ALA A 30 6.72 -5.19 2.46
CA ALA A 30 7.64 -5.29 3.60
C ALA A 30 9.10 -5.49 3.15
N ILE A 31 9.32 -6.30 2.11
CA ILE A 31 10.66 -6.50 1.52
C ILE A 31 11.20 -5.18 0.97
N ILE A 32 10.37 -4.43 0.25
CA ILE A 32 10.74 -3.13 -0.33
C ILE A 32 11.07 -2.12 0.78
N ILE A 33 10.20 -2.00 1.80
CA ILE A 33 10.43 -1.10 2.94
C ILE A 33 11.71 -1.47 3.68
N ALA A 34 11.97 -2.76 3.89
CA ALA A 34 13.18 -3.22 4.56
C ALA A 34 14.43 -2.83 3.76
N ALA A 35 14.43 -3.03 2.44
CA ALA A 35 15.55 -2.64 1.58
C ALA A 35 15.80 -1.13 1.60
N ILE A 36 14.74 -0.32 1.48
CA ILE A 36 14.83 1.15 1.54
C ILE A 36 15.31 1.60 2.93
N GLY A 37 14.76 1.02 4.00
CA GLY A 37 15.11 1.35 5.38
C GLY A 37 16.56 1.05 5.71
N VAL A 38 17.09 -0.11 5.28
CA VAL A 38 18.51 -0.46 5.44
C VAL A 38 19.39 0.51 4.66
N ASN A 39 19.03 0.84 3.42
CA ASN A 39 19.78 1.78 2.59
C ASN A 39 19.83 3.18 3.23
N ALA A 40 18.67 3.71 3.64
CA ALA A 40 18.56 4.99 4.32
C ALA A 40 19.35 5.02 5.64
N ALA A 41 19.27 3.97 6.46
CA ALA A 41 20.02 3.88 7.71
C ALA A 41 21.54 3.83 7.47
N ALA A 42 22.00 3.07 6.48
CA ALA A 42 23.41 3.01 6.11
C ALA A 42 23.93 4.38 5.60
N ASN A 43 23.16 5.05 4.76
CA ASN A 43 23.51 6.37 4.24
C ASN A 43 23.52 7.44 5.34
N ASN A 44 22.52 7.45 6.22
CA ASN A 44 22.45 8.39 7.35
C ASN A 44 23.67 8.22 8.28
N LYS A 45 24.07 6.97 8.58
CA LYS A 45 25.30 6.71 9.37
C LYS A 45 26.56 7.25 8.68
N ARG A 46 26.70 7.04 7.37
CA ARG A 46 27.83 7.57 6.58
C ARG A 46 27.87 9.09 6.61
N LEU A 47 26.72 9.75 6.45
CA LEU A 47 26.62 11.21 6.51
C LEU A 47 27.04 11.76 7.89
N ILE A 48 26.66 11.10 8.98
CA ILE A 48 27.08 11.48 10.33
C ILE A 48 28.61 11.41 10.48
N HIS A 49 29.24 10.34 9.97
CA HIS A 49 30.70 10.25 9.98
C HIS A 49 31.38 11.34 9.13
N ILE A 50 30.81 11.68 7.98
CA ILE A 50 31.32 12.78 7.13
C ILE A 50 31.23 14.11 7.86
N ILE A 51 30.12 14.39 8.55
CA ILE A 51 29.97 15.58 9.40
C ILE A 51 31.11 15.65 10.43
N GLN A 52 31.33 14.58 11.19
CA GLN A 52 32.38 14.53 12.23
C GLN A 52 33.79 14.77 11.68
N ILE A 53 34.14 14.14 10.56
CA ILE A 53 35.46 14.33 9.92
C ILE A 53 35.61 15.78 9.46
N GLN A 54 34.57 16.33 8.84
CA GLN A 54 34.60 17.68 8.31
C GLN A 54 34.68 18.73 9.44
N ASP A 55 33.95 18.54 10.53
CA ASP A 55 34.00 19.38 11.74
C ASP A 55 35.45 19.43 12.28
N ASN A 56 36.09 18.27 12.46
CA ASN A 56 37.47 18.18 12.95
C ASN A 56 38.49 18.88 12.02
N ILE A 57 38.33 18.75 10.70
CA ILE A 57 39.21 19.40 9.71
C ILE A 57 39.08 20.93 9.82
N VAL A 58 37.85 21.43 9.85
CA VAL A 58 37.60 22.88 9.91
C VAL A 58 38.06 23.46 11.26
N GLU A 59 37.85 22.75 12.36
CA GLU A 59 38.35 23.16 13.68
C GLU A 59 39.88 23.24 13.71
N ALA A 60 40.58 22.25 13.15
CA ALA A 60 42.04 22.28 13.04
C ALA A 60 42.54 23.43 12.15
N LEU A 61 41.85 23.73 11.04
CA LEU A 61 42.17 24.86 10.16
C LEU A 61 41.98 26.20 10.89
N ILE A 62 40.89 26.36 11.64
CA ILE A 62 40.64 27.55 12.45
C ILE A 62 41.75 27.70 13.50
N ALA A 63 42.08 26.64 14.24
CA ALA A 63 43.12 26.67 15.26
C ALA A 63 44.51 27.04 14.68
N TYR A 64 44.86 26.50 13.50
CA TYR A 64 46.08 26.84 12.79
C TYR A 64 46.11 28.33 12.37
N SER A 65 44.96 28.87 11.92
CA SER A 65 44.82 30.27 11.48
C SER A 65 44.96 31.31 12.60
N GLN A 66 44.96 30.89 13.87
CA GLN A 66 45.11 31.79 15.02
C GLN A 66 46.57 32.16 15.34
N SER A 67 47.55 31.52 14.68
CA SER A 67 48.96 31.95 14.75
C SER A 67 49.20 33.27 13.99
N PRO A 68 50.25 34.05 14.30
CA PRO A 68 50.51 35.33 13.63
C PRO A 68 51.02 35.11 12.21
N HIS A 69 50.09 34.88 11.27
CA HIS A 69 50.31 34.78 9.83
C HIS A 69 49.26 35.60 9.06
N ASP A 70 49.62 35.88 7.80
CA ASP A 70 48.96 36.70 6.78
C ASP A 70 47.43 36.84 6.90
N SER A 71 46.93 38.08 6.82
CA SER A 71 45.50 38.42 6.95
C SER A 71 44.62 37.71 5.92
N ASP A 72 45.17 37.45 4.74
CA ASP A 72 44.44 36.85 3.63
C ASP A 72 44.13 35.36 3.89
N GLN A 73 45.05 34.63 4.55
CA GLN A 73 44.84 33.23 4.93
C GLN A 73 43.75 33.08 6.00
N LYS A 74 43.72 34.00 6.97
CA LYS A 74 42.69 34.02 8.00
C LYS A 74 41.30 34.22 7.42
N LEU A 75 41.15 35.13 6.45
CA LEU A 75 39.88 35.39 5.77
C LEU A 75 39.42 34.17 4.95
N ALA A 76 40.33 33.52 4.22
CA ALA A 76 40.00 32.31 3.47
C ALA A 76 39.49 31.18 4.38
N ILE A 77 40.14 30.97 5.52
CA ILE A 77 39.76 29.94 6.50
C ILE A 77 38.39 30.25 7.14
N GLN A 78 38.11 31.53 7.43
CA GLN A 78 36.79 31.95 7.91
C GLN A 78 35.68 31.68 6.89
N ASN A 79 35.91 31.95 5.60
CA ASN A 79 34.94 31.66 4.54
C ASN A 79 34.64 30.16 4.45
N ILE A 80 35.67 29.32 4.49
CA ILE A 80 35.52 27.84 4.51
C ILE A 80 34.72 27.39 5.73
N ALA A 81 34.97 27.97 6.91
CA ALA A 81 34.23 27.65 8.13
C ALA A 81 32.74 28.00 8.01
N ASN A 82 32.42 29.16 7.41
CA ASN A 82 31.04 29.57 7.18
C ASN A 82 30.32 28.63 6.18
N ASP A 83 30.98 28.29 5.08
CA ASP A 83 30.44 27.35 4.09
C ASP A 83 30.24 25.96 4.67
N HIS A 84 31.15 25.52 5.53
CA HIS A 84 31.03 24.27 6.26
C HIS A 84 29.78 24.23 7.13
N VAL A 85 29.48 25.27 7.92
CA VAL A 85 28.25 25.33 8.72
C VAL A 85 27.00 25.15 7.85
N ASN A 86 26.95 25.82 6.69
CA ASN A 86 25.83 25.69 5.75
C ASN A 86 25.72 24.27 5.16
N ASN A 87 26.85 23.64 4.84
CA ASN A 87 26.90 22.27 4.35
C ASN A 87 26.43 21.25 5.41
N ILE A 88 26.88 21.39 6.67
CA ILE A 88 26.44 20.53 7.77
C ILE A 88 24.94 20.67 8.02
N ASN A 89 24.41 21.89 8.00
CA ASN A 89 22.97 22.13 8.12
C ASN A 89 22.19 21.46 6.97
N THR A 90 22.72 21.50 5.75
CA THR A 90 22.12 20.81 4.60
C THR A 90 22.12 19.29 4.78
N ILE A 91 23.24 18.70 5.22
CA ILE A 91 23.35 17.26 5.46
C ILE A 91 22.40 16.81 6.59
N LYS A 92 22.30 17.57 7.68
CA LYS A 92 21.35 17.28 8.77
C LYS A 92 19.90 17.28 8.27
N LYS A 93 19.52 18.27 7.45
CA LYS A 93 18.19 18.29 6.80
C LYS A 93 17.95 17.08 5.93
N ILE A 94 18.95 16.61 5.16
CA ILE A 94 18.82 15.39 4.35
C ILE A 94 18.55 14.16 5.23
N ILE A 95 19.26 14.02 6.35
CA ILE A 95 19.05 12.92 7.31
C ILE A 95 17.62 12.97 7.88
N GLU A 96 17.16 14.15 8.28
CA GLU A 96 15.79 14.36 8.79
C GLU A 96 14.74 14.02 7.72
N LEU A 97 14.91 14.51 6.49
CA LEU A 97 14.02 14.21 5.37
C LEU A 97 13.98 12.71 5.05
N ASN A 98 15.11 12.01 5.09
CA ASN A 98 15.15 10.55 4.89
C ASN A 98 14.29 9.82 5.94
N ASN A 99 14.38 10.22 7.21
CA ASN A 99 13.57 9.62 8.28
C ASN A 99 12.07 9.94 8.11
N ILE A 100 11.74 11.18 7.76
CA ILE A 100 10.36 11.60 7.48
C ILE A 100 9.79 10.83 6.28
N LEU A 101 10.57 10.67 5.21
CA LEU A 101 10.16 9.90 4.02
C LEU A 101 9.84 8.44 4.38
N LEU A 102 10.66 7.79 5.22
CA LEU A 102 10.38 6.43 5.70
C LEU A 102 9.05 6.35 6.46
N ILE A 103 8.78 7.31 7.35
CA ILE A 103 7.52 7.38 8.10
C ILE A 103 6.34 7.56 7.16
N ILE A 104 6.45 8.45 6.17
CA ILE A 104 5.41 8.71 5.16
C ILE A 104 5.13 7.45 4.34
N ILE A 105 6.18 6.72 3.90
CA ILE A 105 6.02 5.48 3.15
C ILE A 105 5.27 4.44 3.97
N ILE A 106 5.62 4.26 5.25
CA ILE A 106 4.93 3.31 6.14
C ILE A 106 3.46 3.70 6.30
N ALA A 107 3.17 4.98 6.55
CA ALA A 107 1.80 5.47 6.67
C ALA A 107 0.99 5.25 5.38
N PHE A 108 1.61 5.52 4.22
CA PHE A 108 0.99 5.31 2.91
C PHE A 108 0.66 3.83 2.67
N VAL A 109 1.53 2.91 3.06
CA VAL A 109 1.32 1.47 2.92
C VAL A 109 0.16 0.98 3.80
N ILE A 110 0.04 1.49 5.02
CA ILE A 110 -1.10 1.19 5.90
C ILE A 110 -2.40 1.68 5.25
N LEU A 111 -2.41 2.93 4.77
CA LEU A 111 -3.56 3.50 4.07
C LEU A 111 -3.94 2.69 2.82
N GLN A 112 -2.95 2.30 2.02
CA GLN A 112 -3.13 1.46 0.84
C GLN A 112 -3.74 0.10 1.21
N GLY A 113 -3.34 -0.50 2.33
CA GLY A 113 -3.94 -1.73 2.85
C GLY A 113 -5.42 -1.58 3.19
N ILE A 114 -5.80 -0.48 3.84
CA ILE A 114 -7.19 -0.16 4.17
C ILE A 114 -8.02 0.00 2.89
N ILE A 115 -7.52 0.76 1.92
CA ILE A 115 -8.18 0.97 0.63
C ILE A 115 -8.35 -0.38 -0.10
N LEU A 116 -7.29 -1.18 -0.15
CA LEU A 116 -7.29 -2.48 -0.83
C LEU A 116 -8.32 -3.44 -0.20
N TYR A 117 -8.45 -3.44 1.13
CA TYR A 117 -9.47 -4.21 1.83
C TYR A 117 -10.89 -3.87 1.34
N PHE A 118 -11.25 -2.57 1.29
CA PHE A 118 -12.57 -2.16 0.83
C PHE A 118 -12.80 -2.50 -0.65
N VAL A 119 -11.79 -2.33 -1.50
CA VAL A 119 -11.86 -2.67 -2.92
C VAL A 119 -12.09 -4.17 -3.11
N LEU A 120 -11.34 -5.02 -2.41
CA LEU A 120 -11.45 -6.47 -2.50
C LEU A 120 -12.79 -6.99 -1.96
N ILE A 121 -13.28 -6.47 -0.84
CA ILE A 121 -14.62 -6.82 -0.34
C ILE A 121 -15.70 -6.45 -1.35
N ARG A 122 -15.61 -5.25 -1.94
CA ARG A 122 -16.58 -4.80 -2.95
C ARG A 122 -16.52 -5.67 -4.21
N LYS A 123 -15.34 -6.06 -4.66
CA LYS A 123 -15.16 -6.93 -5.83
C LYS A 123 -15.64 -8.35 -5.57
N THR A 124 -15.25 -8.95 -4.45
CA THR A 124 -15.69 -10.31 -4.09
C THR A 124 -17.20 -10.39 -3.85
N HIS A 125 -17.84 -9.32 -3.37
CA HIS A 125 -19.31 -9.25 -3.24
C HIS A 125 -20.05 -9.37 -4.58
N LYS A 126 -19.52 -8.75 -5.64
CA LYS A 126 -20.10 -8.84 -6.99
C LYS A 126 -20.02 -10.25 -7.61
N ILE A 127 -19.20 -11.12 -7.04
CA ILE A 127 -19.08 -12.54 -7.41
C ILE A 127 -19.94 -13.39 -6.46
N ALA A 128 -19.77 -13.20 -5.15
CA ALA A 128 -20.46 -13.99 -4.13
C ALA A 128 -21.99 -13.79 -4.14
N GLY A 129 -22.47 -12.60 -4.53
CA GLY A 129 -23.89 -12.29 -4.63
C GLY A 129 -24.64 -13.19 -5.62
N PRO A 130 -24.25 -13.19 -6.91
CA PRO A 130 -24.78 -14.11 -7.91
C PRO A 130 -24.70 -15.57 -7.51
N ILE A 131 -23.55 -16.02 -6.97
CA ILE A 131 -23.37 -17.40 -6.51
C ILE A 131 -24.41 -17.74 -5.45
N TYR A 132 -24.58 -16.90 -4.44
CA TYR A 132 -25.58 -17.12 -3.39
C TYR A 132 -27.00 -17.19 -3.92
N VAL A 133 -27.35 -16.33 -4.89
CA VAL A 133 -28.68 -16.34 -5.53
C VAL A 133 -28.89 -17.65 -6.28
N MET A 134 -27.94 -18.06 -7.12
CA MET A 134 -28.02 -19.32 -7.87
C MET A 134 -28.05 -20.54 -6.95
N SER A 135 -27.26 -20.56 -5.86
CA SER A 135 -27.29 -21.66 -4.88
C SER A 135 -28.67 -21.88 -4.27
N ASN A 136 -29.43 -20.81 -4.01
CA ASN A 136 -30.80 -20.94 -3.53
C ASN A 136 -31.72 -21.54 -4.59
N TYR A 137 -31.61 -21.09 -5.85
CA TYR A 137 -32.39 -21.66 -6.93
C TYR A 137 -32.03 -23.11 -7.24
N PHE A 138 -30.75 -23.49 -7.14
CA PHE A 138 -30.34 -24.89 -7.20
C PHE A 138 -31.00 -25.72 -6.09
N ASN A 139 -31.07 -25.20 -4.86
CA ASN A 139 -31.76 -25.89 -3.77
C ASN A 139 -33.27 -26.05 -4.04
N ASP A 140 -33.91 -25.09 -4.69
CA ASP A 140 -35.31 -25.21 -5.09
C ASP A 140 -35.49 -26.35 -6.11
N ILE A 141 -34.64 -26.39 -7.14
CA ILE A 141 -34.64 -27.46 -8.17
C ILE A 141 -34.37 -28.82 -7.55
N ILE A 142 -33.40 -28.93 -6.63
CA ILE A 142 -33.08 -30.19 -5.92
C ILE A 142 -34.29 -30.70 -5.12
N LYS A 143 -35.13 -29.79 -4.60
CA LYS A 143 -36.37 -30.13 -3.90
C LYS A 143 -37.55 -30.44 -4.83
N GLY A 144 -37.34 -30.40 -6.15
CA GLY A 144 -38.38 -30.61 -7.17
C GLY A 144 -39.21 -29.36 -7.49
N ASN A 145 -38.88 -28.19 -6.94
CA ASN A 145 -39.58 -26.94 -7.24
C ASN A 145 -38.92 -26.24 -8.44
N ILE A 146 -39.71 -25.72 -9.38
CA ILE A 146 -39.17 -24.87 -10.45
C ILE A 146 -39.04 -23.43 -9.94
N PRO A 147 -37.82 -22.87 -9.82
CA PRO A 147 -37.63 -21.50 -9.39
C PRO A 147 -38.09 -20.51 -10.47
N ASN A 148 -38.35 -19.26 -10.06
CA ASN A 148 -38.56 -18.13 -10.97
C ASN A 148 -37.37 -17.16 -10.88
N PRO A 149 -36.35 -17.31 -11.74
CA PRO A 149 -35.14 -16.50 -11.70
C PRO A 149 -35.44 -15.02 -11.97
N ARG A 150 -34.88 -14.14 -11.14
CA ARG A 150 -34.94 -12.67 -11.35
C ARG A 150 -33.63 -12.15 -11.95
N PRO A 151 -33.61 -11.02 -12.66
CA PRO A 151 -32.35 -10.48 -13.18
C PRO A 151 -31.34 -10.18 -12.04
N LEU A 152 -30.05 -10.44 -12.30
CA LEU A 152 -28.95 -10.03 -11.43
C LEU A 152 -28.70 -8.52 -11.51
N ARG A 153 -27.87 -7.97 -10.61
CA ARG A 153 -27.55 -6.53 -10.64
C ARG A 153 -26.59 -6.26 -11.79
N LYS A 154 -26.81 -5.17 -12.54
CA LYS A 154 -26.00 -4.78 -13.72
C LYS A 154 -24.48 -4.89 -13.55
N ASN A 155 -23.96 -4.68 -12.34
CA ASN A 155 -22.53 -4.63 -12.05
C ASN A 155 -21.95 -5.91 -11.42
N ASP A 156 -22.74 -6.98 -11.35
CA ASP A 156 -22.31 -8.30 -10.89
C ASP A 156 -21.44 -8.98 -11.96
N GLU A 157 -20.45 -9.77 -11.56
CA GLU A 157 -19.41 -10.28 -12.48
C GLU A 157 -19.83 -11.59 -13.19
N LEU A 158 -20.91 -12.25 -12.77
CA LEU A 158 -21.36 -13.56 -13.29
C LEU A 158 -22.66 -13.46 -14.12
N GLN A 159 -22.87 -12.36 -14.85
CA GLN A 159 -24.08 -12.14 -15.66
C GLN A 159 -24.27 -13.22 -16.72
N ASP A 160 -23.27 -13.45 -17.57
CA ASP A 160 -23.37 -14.41 -18.69
C ASP A 160 -23.63 -15.84 -18.19
N PHE A 161 -22.94 -16.23 -17.11
CA PHE A 161 -23.16 -17.54 -16.49
C PHE A 161 -24.57 -17.65 -15.87
N TYR A 162 -25.08 -16.56 -15.30
CA TYR A 162 -26.44 -16.52 -14.80
C TYR A 162 -27.48 -16.60 -15.91
N GLU A 163 -27.25 -15.98 -17.06
CA GLU A 163 -28.14 -16.12 -18.22
C GLU A 163 -28.21 -17.58 -18.72
N LEU A 164 -27.08 -18.30 -18.71
CA LEU A 164 -27.08 -19.74 -18.98
C LEU A 164 -27.90 -20.52 -17.95
N PHE A 165 -27.78 -20.16 -16.67
CA PHE A 165 -28.60 -20.74 -15.61
C PHE A 165 -30.10 -20.49 -15.83
N VAL A 166 -30.50 -19.28 -16.22
CA VAL A 166 -31.91 -18.96 -16.53
C VAL A 166 -32.42 -19.82 -17.69
N LYS A 167 -31.66 -19.93 -18.79
CA LYS A 167 -32.01 -20.79 -19.94
C LYS A 167 -32.19 -22.25 -19.53
N MET A 168 -31.36 -22.76 -18.63
CA MET A 168 -31.50 -24.11 -18.08
C MET A 168 -32.83 -24.26 -17.30
N VAL A 169 -33.17 -23.30 -16.43
CA VAL A 169 -34.44 -23.32 -15.68
C VAL A 169 -35.64 -23.29 -16.63
N ASP A 170 -35.59 -22.47 -17.67
CA ASP A 170 -36.67 -22.39 -18.66
C ASP A 170 -36.82 -23.70 -19.45
N ALA A 171 -35.70 -24.33 -19.84
CA ALA A 171 -35.71 -25.64 -20.49
C ALA A 171 -36.26 -26.76 -19.60
N ILE A 172 -36.04 -26.69 -18.28
CA ILE A 172 -36.64 -27.63 -17.31
C ILE A 172 -38.15 -27.37 -17.21
N ARG A 173 -38.56 -26.10 -17.13
CA ARG A 173 -39.97 -25.71 -17.02
C ARG A 173 -40.78 -26.22 -18.21
N SER A 174 -40.29 -26.00 -19.44
CA SER A 174 -40.96 -26.44 -20.67
C SER A 174 -41.05 -27.96 -20.85
N ARG A 175 -40.37 -28.76 -20.01
CA ARG A 175 -40.51 -30.24 -20.02
C ARG A 175 -41.53 -30.75 -19.00
N GLN A 176 -41.90 -29.92 -18.02
CA GLN A 176 -42.90 -30.27 -17.00
C GLN A 176 -44.30 -29.74 -17.34
N GLU A 177 -44.37 -28.76 -18.25
CA GLU A 177 -45.60 -28.34 -18.95
C GLU A 177 -45.95 -29.33 -20.07
#